data_AF-A0AAV6UK89-F1
#
_entry.id   AF-A0AAV6UK89-F1
#
_cell.length_a   1.000
_cell.length_b   1.000
_cell.length_c   1.000
_cell.angle_alpha   90.00
_cell.angle_beta   90.00
_cell.angle_gamma   90.00
#
_symmetry.space_group_name_H-M   'P 1'
#
loop_
_entity.id
_entity.type
_entity.pdbx_description
1 polymer ?
#
loop_
_entity_poly.entity_id
_entity_poly.type
_entity_poly.pdbx_seq_one_letter_code
_entity_poly.pdbx_strand_id
1 'polypeptide(L)'
;MRLKHFMVANKIEDNNKLSVLITVLGSKVINTLVDLVTPDELDSKTYDQIIELFLNQYKPEKLTVAERNIFNTRRQKQFESVQEYIIVLKHLASTCKFGTFLNEALRDRLVSGVLDEELRQKLIIEDITFTKACEIAVKYEQA
;
A
#
# COMPACT_ATOMS: atom_id res chain seq x y z
N MET A 1 -1.94 10.51 -1.73
CA MET A 1 -3.18 10.64 -2.52
C MET A 1 -4.03 11.87 -2.15
N ARG A 2 -4.28 12.17 -0.86
CA ARG A 2 -5.14 13.31 -0.45
C ARG A 2 -4.71 14.69 -1.01
N LEU A 3 -3.43 15.07 -0.88
CA LEU A 3 -2.93 16.36 -1.39
C LEU A 3 -3.11 16.50 -2.91
N LYS A 4 -2.84 15.43 -3.67
CA LYS A 4 -3.04 15.41 -5.13
C LYS A 4 -4.51 15.64 -5.50
N HIS A 5 -5.44 14.99 -4.79
CA HIS A 5 -6.88 15.24 -5.00
C HIS A 5 -7.29 16.66 -4.62
N PHE A 6 -6.75 17.21 -3.53
CA PHE A 6 -6.98 18.61 -3.14
C PHE A 6 -6.54 19.59 -4.23
N MET A 7 -5.33 19.41 -4.78
CA MET A 7 -4.80 20.27 -5.84
C MET A 7 -5.66 20.21 -7.11
N VAL A 8 -6.08 19.01 -7.51
CA VAL A 8 -6.95 18.82 -8.68
C VAL A 8 -8.32 19.44 -8.46
N ALA A 9 -8.96 19.19 -7.30
CA ALA A 9 -10.29 19.71 -7.00
C ALA A 9 -10.32 21.25 -6.95
N ASN A 10 -9.24 21.86 -6.46
CA ASN A 10 -9.10 23.32 -6.37
C ASN A 10 -8.43 23.96 -7.60
N LYS A 11 -8.18 23.19 -8.67
CA LYS A 11 -7.55 23.66 -9.91
C LYS A 11 -6.23 24.42 -9.67
N ILE A 12 -5.42 23.92 -8.75
CA ILE A 12 -4.13 24.52 -8.42
C ILE A 12 -3.19 24.38 -9.62
N GLU A 13 -2.71 25.51 -10.12
CA GLU A 13 -1.70 25.58 -11.18
C GLU A 13 -0.34 25.02 -10.73
N ASP A 14 0.47 24.55 -11.68
CA ASP A 14 1.74 23.86 -11.39
C ASP A 14 2.75 24.72 -10.60
N ASN A 15 2.83 26.01 -10.93
CA ASN A 15 3.63 27.01 -10.21
C ASN A 15 3.24 27.16 -8.73
N ASN A 16 1.98 26.88 -8.37
CA ASN A 16 1.45 27.04 -7.02
C ASN A 16 1.51 25.74 -6.19
N LYS A 17 1.85 24.60 -6.82
CA LYS A 17 1.88 23.30 -6.12
C LYS A 17 2.88 23.26 -4.98
N LEU A 18 4.04 23.89 -5.15
CA LEU A 18 5.07 23.94 -4.11
C LEU A 18 4.58 24.73 -2.88
N SER A 19 4.01 25.92 -3.09
CA SER A 19 3.46 26.74 -2.00
C SER A 19 2.34 26.01 -1.26
N VAL A 20 1.44 25.35 -1.99
CA VAL A 20 0.38 24.53 -1.38
C VAL A 20 0.95 23.34 -0.62
N LEU A 21 2.02 22.71 -1.10
CA LEU A 21 2.70 21.64 -0.36
C LEU A 21 3.27 22.17 0.95
N ILE A 22 4.07 23.24 0.92
CA ILE A 22 4.73 23.82 2.09
C ILE A 22 3.70 24.22 3.16
N THR A 23 2.60 24.86 2.77
CA THR A 23 1.54 25.29 3.72
C THR A 23 0.83 24.14 4.42
N VAL A 24 0.80 22.95 3.84
CA VAL A 24 0.17 21.76 4.42
C VAL A 24 1.14 20.97 5.30
N LEU A 25 2.45 21.14 5.10
CA LEU A 25 3.47 20.41 5.84
C LEU A 25 3.67 21.00 7.24
N GLY A 26 3.82 20.11 8.23
CA GLY A 26 4.16 20.52 9.58
C GLY A 26 5.59 21.03 9.69
N SER A 27 5.83 21.93 10.65
CA SER A 27 7.12 22.58 10.89
C SER A 27 8.31 21.62 10.98
N LYS A 28 8.16 20.48 11.66
CA LYS A 28 9.22 19.45 11.75
C LYS A 28 9.68 18.95 10.37
N VAL A 29 8.73 18.75 9.47
CA VAL A 29 9.01 18.23 8.13
C VAL A 29 9.64 19.30 7.25
N ILE A 30 9.17 20.54 7.35
CA ILE A 30 9.78 21.69 6.66
C ILE A 30 11.25 21.85 7.09
N ASN A 31 11.54 21.80 8.39
CA ASN A 31 12.92 21.90 8.89
C ASN A 31 13.81 20.80 8.30
N THR A 32 13.32 19.55 8.27
CA THR A 32 14.08 18.45 7.64
C THR A 32 14.33 18.70 6.16
N LEU A 33 13.37 19.26 5.42
CA LEU A 33 13.60 19.59 4.01
C LEU A 33 14.63 20.70 3.84
N VAL A 34 14.57 21.75 4.66
CA VAL A 34 15.56 22.84 4.66
C VAL A 34 16.96 22.29 4.91
N ASP A 35 17.10 21.42 5.91
CA ASP A 35 18.37 20.75 6.20
C ASP A 35 18.88 19.92 5.00
N LEU A 36 17.97 19.25 4.28
CA LEU A 36 18.30 18.41 3.11
C LEU A 36 18.69 19.21 1.85
N VAL A 37 18.17 20.42 1.68
CA VAL A 37 18.47 21.27 0.51
C VAL A 37 19.65 22.21 0.74
N THR A 38 20.08 22.41 1.99
CA THR A 38 21.22 23.25 2.34
C THR A 38 22.48 22.84 1.56
N PRO A 39 23.19 23.77 0.89
CA PRO A 39 23.16 25.23 1.05
C PRO A 39 22.11 25.98 0.20
N ASP A 40 21.30 25.28 -0.61
CA ASP A 40 20.28 25.92 -1.44
C ASP A 40 19.03 26.30 -0.62
N GLU A 41 18.23 27.23 -1.14
CA GLU A 41 16.94 27.60 -0.55
C GLU A 41 15.83 26.62 -0.94
N LEU A 42 14.89 26.36 -0.03
CA LEU A 42 13.76 25.48 -0.30
C LEU A 42 12.90 25.95 -1.48
N ASP A 43 12.69 27.28 -1.58
CA ASP A 43 11.92 27.91 -2.64
C ASP A 43 12.63 27.90 -4.00
N SER A 44 13.92 27.56 -4.04
CA SER A 44 14.67 27.38 -5.29
C SER A 44 14.42 26.01 -5.95
N LYS A 45 13.83 25.05 -5.23
CA LYS A 45 13.51 23.71 -5.75
C LYS A 45 12.12 23.69 -6.37
N THR A 46 11.95 22.81 -7.35
CA THR A 46 10.63 22.52 -7.93
C THR A 46 9.81 21.59 -7.03
N TYR A 47 8.49 21.57 -7.23
CA TYR A 47 7.60 20.63 -6.56
C TYR A 47 8.07 19.17 -6.71
N ASP A 48 8.46 18.76 -7.92
CA ASP A 48 8.87 17.38 -8.19
C ASP A 48 10.17 17.00 -7.47
N GLN A 49 11.14 17.92 -7.43
CA GLN A 49 12.39 17.73 -6.68
C GLN A 49 12.14 17.58 -5.17
N ILE A 50 11.23 18.38 -4.60
CA ILE A 50 10.86 18.26 -3.18
C ILE A 50 10.15 16.93 -2.91
N ILE A 51 9.24 16.50 -3.79
CA ILE A 51 8.58 15.19 -3.66
C ILE A 51 9.58 14.04 -3.73
N GLU A 52 10.60 14.13 -4.59
CA GLU A 52 11.66 13.13 -4.67
C GLU A 52 12.47 13.04 -3.37
N LEU A 53 12.92 14.18 -2.83
CA LEU A 53 13.60 14.25 -1.54
C LEU A 53 12.76 13.65 -0.41
N PHE A 54 11.46 13.96 -0.41
CA PHE A 54 10.50 13.37 0.52
C PHE A 54 10.44 11.86 0.44
N LEU A 55 10.33 11.32 -0.77
CA LEU A 55 10.26 9.87 -0.98
C LEU A 55 11.55 9.21 -0.52
N ASN A 56 12.71 9.79 -0.82
CA ASN A 56 13.99 9.23 -0.38
C ASN A 56 14.16 9.25 1.14
N GLN A 57 13.74 10.32 1.80
CA GLN A 57 13.88 10.47 3.26
C GLN A 57 12.87 9.65 4.05
N TYR A 58 11.60 9.63 3.63
CA TYR A 58 10.50 9.08 4.43
C TYR A 58 9.96 7.74 3.91
N LYS A 59 10.42 7.29 2.75
CA LYS A 59 10.12 5.96 2.24
C LYS A 59 11.44 5.18 2.16
N PRO A 60 12.05 4.80 3.31
CA PRO A 60 13.19 3.89 3.28
C PRO A 60 12.77 2.68 2.45
N GLU A 61 13.60 2.30 1.49
CA GLU A 61 13.28 1.20 0.60
C GLU A 61 13.16 -0.08 1.43
N LYS A 62 11.91 -0.46 1.71
CA LYS A 62 11.65 -1.66 2.49
C LYS A 62 12.22 -2.85 1.72
N LEU A 63 13.04 -3.64 2.42
CA LEU A 63 13.58 -4.86 1.85
C LEU A 63 12.43 -5.74 1.38
N THR A 64 12.36 -5.97 0.07
CA THR A 64 11.26 -6.72 -0.54
C THR A 64 11.13 -8.12 0.07
N VAL A 65 12.24 -8.72 0.47
CA VAL A 65 12.28 -10.01 1.19
C VAL A 65 11.56 -9.91 2.54
N ALA A 66 11.77 -8.84 3.31
CA ALA A 66 11.12 -8.65 4.59
C ALA A 66 9.61 -8.48 4.44
N GLU A 67 9.17 -7.64 3.49
CA GLU A 67 7.73 -7.45 3.22
C GLU A 67 7.07 -8.75 2.74
N ARG A 68 7.73 -9.49 1.84
CA ARG A 68 7.25 -10.80 1.39
C ARG A 68 7.21 -11.83 2.51
N ASN A 69 8.15 -11.81 3.45
CA ASN A 69 8.11 -12.67 4.63
C ASN A 69 6.89 -12.35 5.51
N ILE A 70 6.61 -11.08 5.76
CA ILE A 70 5.41 -10.65 6.51
C ILE A 70 4.13 -11.11 5.79
N PHE A 71 4.06 -10.92 4.47
CA PHE A 71 2.95 -11.39 3.66
C PHE A 71 2.78 -12.91 3.73
N ASN A 72 3.86 -13.68 3.57
CA ASN A 72 3.82 -15.14 3.51
C ASN A 72 3.55 -15.81 4.86
N THR A 73 3.92 -15.15 5.97
CA THR A 73 3.66 -15.65 7.33
C THR A 73 2.28 -15.26 7.84
N ARG A 74 1.58 -14.33 7.18
CA ARG A 74 0.23 -13.92 7.58
C ARG A 74 -0.77 -15.08 7.45
N ARG A 75 -1.52 -15.34 8.52
CA ARG A 75 -2.65 -16.29 8.62
C ARG A 75 -3.87 -15.60 9.19
N GLN A 76 -5.07 -15.92 8.72
CA GLN A 76 -6.33 -15.42 9.26
C GLN A 76 -6.34 -15.63 10.79
N LYS A 77 -6.64 -14.57 11.53
CA LYS A 77 -6.67 -14.63 13.00
C LYS A 77 -7.96 -15.27 13.48
N GLN A 78 -7.93 -15.80 14.69
CA GLN A 78 -9.15 -16.18 15.39
C GLN A 78 -10.04 -14.92 15.51
N PHE A 79 -11.32 -15.06 15.14
CA PHE A 79 -12.32 -13.97 15.10
C PHE A 79 -12.09 -12.87 14.05
N GLU A 80 -11.15 -13.05 13.12
CA GLU A 80 -11.04 -12.19 11.94
C GLU A 80 -11.92 -12.73 10.82
N SER A 81 -12.75 -11.88 10.24
CA SER A 81 -13.54 -12.27 9.06
C SER A 81 -12.65 -12.50 7.84
N VAL A 82 -13.10 -13.33 6.91
CA VAL A 82 -12.41 -13.57 5.64
C VAL A 82 -12.29 -12.25 4.86
N GLN A 83 -13.29 -11.38 4.93
CA GLN A 83 -13.25 -10.06 4.27
C GLN A 83 -12.12 -9.18 4.83
N GLU A 84 -12.00 -9.07 6.15
CA GLU A 84 -10.90 -8.36 6.81
C GLU A 84 -9.54 -8.95 6.43
N TYR A 85 -9.46 -10.28 6.43
CA TYR A 85 -8.23 -10.99 6.06
C TYR A 85 -7.79 -10.66 4.62
N ILE A 86 -8.73 -10.69 3.65
CA ILE A 86 -8.47 -10.32 2.25
C ILE A 86 -7.98 -8.87 2.13
N ILE A 87 -8.58 -7.93 2.87
CA ILE A 87 -8.16 -6.52 2.89
C ILE A 87 -6.71 -6.41 3.41
N VAL A 88 -6.38 -7.12 4.49
CA VAL A 88 -5.02 -7.12 5.04
C VAL A 88 -4.03 -7.74 4.06
N LEU A 89 -4.37 -8.82 3.37
CA LEU A 89 -3.50 -9.42 2.35
C LEU A 89 -3.22 -8.44 1.21
N LYS A 90 -4.24 -7.74 0.69
CA LYS A 90 -4.06 -6.70 -0.34
C LYS A 90 -3.17 -5.57 0.14
N HIS A 91 -3.33 -5.15 1.40
CA HIS A 91 -2.48 -4.12 2.00
C HIS A 91 -1.01 -4.56 2.06
N LEU A 92 -0.74 -5.76 2.58
CA LEU A 92 0.63 -6.30 2.68
C LEU A 92 1.27 -6.53 1.30
N ALA A 93 0.50 -6.99 0.33
CA ALA A 93 1.01 -7.23 -1.03
C ALA A 93 1.46 -5.94 -1.74
N SER A 94 0.94 -4.78 -1.34
CA SER A 94 1.24 -3.48 -1.97
C SER A 94 2.72 -3.08 -1.91
N THR A 95 3.46 -3.58 -0.92
CA THR A 95 4.90 -3.31 -0.73
C THR A 95 5.80 -4.48 -1.16
N CYS A 96 5.21 -5.62 -1.54
CA CYS A 96 5.94 -6.85 -1.86
C CYS A 96 6.54 -6.90 -3.27
N LYS A 97 6.29 -5.87 -4.11
CA LYS A 97 6.75 -5.79 -5.50
C LYS A 97 6.48 -7.09 -6.30
N PHE A 98 5.26 -7.64 -6.22
CA PHE A 98 4.91 -8.87 -6.95
C PHE A 98 4.79 -8.68 -8.47
N GLY A 99 4.56 -7.44 -8.93
CA GLY A 99 4.43 -7.16 -10.37
C GLY A 99 3.25 -7.91 -10.96
N THR A 100 3.49 -8.62 -12.08
CA THR A 100 2.46 -9.41 -12.77
C THR A 100 1.94 -10.60 -11.95
N PHE A 101 2.72 -11.08 -10.97
CA PHE A 101 2.38 -12.23 -10.11
C PHE A 101 1.51 -11.85 -8.89
N LEU A 102 0.99 -10.61 -8.84
CA LEU A 102 0.26 -10.11 -7.68
C LEU A 102 -0.99 -10.94 -7.36
N ASN A 103 -1.77 -11.30 -8.37
CA ASN A 103 -3.04 -11.98 -8.16
C ASN A 103 -2.83 -13.42 -7.71
N GLU A 104 -1.84 -14.10 -8.27
CA GLU A 104 -1.41 -15.44 -7.93
C GLU A 104 -0.89 -15.47 -6.50
N ALA A 105 -0.01 -14.55 -6.11
CA ALA A 105 0.47 -14.44 -4.73
C ALA A 105 -0.67 -14.22 -3.72
N LEU A 106 -1.61 -13.33 -4.04
CA LEU A 106 -2.78 -13.06 -3.20
C LEU A 106 -3.69 -14.27 -3.05
N ARG A 107 -3.97 -14.96 -4.16
CA ARG A 107 -4.75 -16.21 -4.16
C ARG A 107 -4.05 -17.27 -3.32
N ASP A 108 -2.79 -17.57 -3.62
CA ASP A 108 -2.06 -18.65 -2.97
C ASP A 108 -1.98 -18.40 -1.46
N ARG A 109 -1.78 -17.14 -1.05
CA ARG A 109 -1.75 -16.77 0.36
C ARG A 109 -3.12 -16.86 1.03
N LEU A 110 -4.20 -16.44 0.35
CA LEU A 110 -5.58 -16.60 0.84
C LEU A 110 -5.86 -18.08 1.09
N VAL A 111 -5.68 -18.93 0.08
CA VAL A 111 -5.93 -20.38 0.16
C VAL A 111 -5.15 -21.00 1.30
N SER A 112 -3.84 -20.76 1.37
CA SER A 112 -2.99 -21.40 2.38
C SER A 112 -3.00 -20.68 3.74
N GLY A 113 -3.80 -19.62 3.90
CA GLY A 113 -3.80 -18.81 5.10
C GLY A 113 -5.16 -18.60 5.77
N VAL A 114 -6.26 -19.03 5.15
CA VAL A 114 -7.57 -19.12 5.81
C VAL A 114 -7.52 -20.09 6.99
N LEU A 115 -8.27 -19.76 8.04
CA LEU A 115 -8.31 -20.51 9.30
C LEU A 115 -9.17 -21.78 9.18
N ASP A 116 -10.29 -21.68 8.46
CA ASP A 116 -11.24 -22.76 8.28
C ASP A 116 -10.72 -23.78 7.24
N GLU A 117 -10.65 -25.05 7.67
CA GLU A 117 -10.16 -26.17 6.88
C GLU A 117 -11.11 -26.55 5.72
N GLU A 118 -12.41 -26.52 5.94
CA GLU A 118 -13.41 -26.84 4.92
C GLU A 118 -13.45 -25.76 3.85
N LEU A 119 -13.37 -24.49 4.25
CA LEU A 119 -13.19 -23.38 3.32
C LEU A 119 -11.92 -23.58 2.50
N ARG A 120 -10.81 -23.94 3.14
CA ARG A 120 -9.55 -24.20 2.44
C ARG A 120 -9.69 -25.29 1.40
N GLN A 121 -10.35 -26.41 1.72
CA GLN A 121 -10.62 -27.48 0.75
C GLN A 121 -11.49 -26.99 -0.42
N LYS A 122 -12.52 -26.18 -0.15
CA LYS A 122 -13.35 -25.56 -1.21
C LYS A 122 -12.57 -24.64 -2.14
N LEU A 123 -11.48 -24.05 -1.66
CA LEU A 123 -10.62 -23.18 -2.47
C LEU A 123 -9.57 -23.97 -3.28
N ILE A 124 -9.34 -25.25 -2.98
CA ILE A 124 -8.32 -26.13 -3.64
C ILE A 124 -8.93 -26.98 -4.78
N ILE A 125 -10.15 -26.68 -5.25
CA ILE A 125 -10.83 -27.54 -6.23
C ILE A 125 -10.18 -27.43 -7.62
N GLU A 126 -9.94 -26.21 -8.10
CA GLU A 126 -9.38 -25.93 -9.44
C GLU A 126 -8.48 -24.68 -9.42
N ASP A 127 -7.82 -24.40 -10.55
CA ASP A 127 -7.00 -23.20 -10.75
C ASP A 127 -7.87 -21.94 -10.89
N ILE A 128 -8.46 -21.53 -9.77
CA ILE A 128 -9.33 -20.36 -9.68
C ILE A 128 -8.52 -19.06 -9.66
N THR A 129 -9.13 -17.96 -10.09
CA THR A 129 -8.55 -16.63 -9.96
C THR A 129 -8.67 -16.09 -8.53
N PHE A 130 -7.86 -15.10 -8.16
CA PHE A 130 -7.99 -14.45 -6.86
C PHE A 130 -9.37 -13.85 -6.62
N THR A 131 -9.96 -13.22 -7.65
CA THR A 131 -11.33 -12.69 -7.60
C THR A 131 -12.32 -13.79 -7.27
N LYS A 132 -12.21 -14.96 -7.93
CA LYS A 132 -13.11 -16.08 -7.68
C LYS A 132 -12.93 -16.68 -6.29
N ALA A 133 -11.68 -16.80 -5.82
CA ALA A 133 -11.38 -17.24 -4.47
C ALA A 133 -12.03 -16.32 -3.41
N CYS A 134 -11.99 -15.00 -3.62
CA CYS A 134 -12.65 -14.04 -2.73
C CYS A 134 -14.18 -14.25 -2.70
N GLU A 135 -14.83 -14.44 -3.85
CA GLU A 135 -16.27 -14.69 -3.92
C GLU A 135 -16.67 -15.95 -3.14
N ILE A 136 -15.94 -17.05 -3.33
CA ILE A 136 -16.21 -18.32 -2.67
C ILE A 136 -16.05 -18.15 -1.15
N ALA A 137 -14.96 -17.53 -0.72
CA ALA A 137 -14.64 -17.39 0.69
C ALA A 137 -15.63 -16.47 1.42
N VAL A 138 -16.06 -15.38 0.80
CA VAL A 138 -17.09 -14.49 1.36
C VAL A 138 -18.45 -15.17 1.43
N LYS A 139 -18.85 -15.92 0.39
CA LYS A 139 -20.11 -16.67 0.41
C LYS A 139 -20.13 -17.76 1.47
N TYR A 140 -19.00 -18.41 1.70
CA TYR A 140 -18.86 -19.44 2.72
C TYR A 140 -19.06 -18.88 4.13
N GLU A 141 -18.50 -17.72 4.43
CA GLU A 141 -18.64 -17.07 5.75
C GLU A 141 -20.07 -16.57 6.05
N GLN A 142 -20.88 -16.37 5.01
CA GLN A 142 -22.27 -15.91 5.11
C GLN A 142 -23.30 -17.05 5.17
N ALA A 143 -22.87 -18.30 4.98
CA ALA A 143 -23.71 -19.50 4.96
C ALA A 143 -23.79 -20.15 6.34
#